data_AF-A0AAU6BWZ4-F1
#
_entry.id   AF-A0AAU6BWZ4-F1
#
_cell.length_a   1.000
_cell.length_b   1.000
_cell.length_c   1.000
_cell.angle_alpha   90.00
_cell.angle_beta   90.00
_cell.angle_gamma   90.00
#
_symmetry.space_group_name_H-M   'P 1'
#
loop_
_entity.id
_entity.type
_entity.pdbx_description
1 polymer ?
#
loop_
_entity_poly.entity_id
_entity_poly.type
_entity_poly.pdbx_seq_one_letter_code
_entity_poly.pdbx_strand_id
1 'polypeptide(L)'
;MTHTDTGSDDNTTNNEPQGESSRNDNRTRVLIASIGGLAAVAAAGVGAWLAQGGDGHGPTTSSSVSAPVEPRAETSSGTQDPCDLQRLADSWNQPPSQRYNETLFANHDAPRVYTQVGGPARSPEISVKGQMSLNIPAGQVLYLVTRPDPDSKDEYGHPGSGRFYPGTPVSPTSGGCWEDDNHSVGYPGVEGISETYLLVLVGSDQAAKFPADRKAQDWDGYSADDWRTITKIDVMNFHVSTA
;
A
#
# COMPACT_ATOMS: atom_id res chain seq x y z
N MET A 1 14.72 12.71 68.39
CA MET A 1 15.04 14.04 68.95
C MET A 1 15.55 14.85 67.77
N THR A 2 14.87 15.85 67.21
CA THR A 2 13.91 16.81 67.77
C THR A 2 13.06 17.38 66.62
N HIS A 3 11.76 17.56 66.85
CA HIS A 3 10.82 18.32 66.02
C HIS A 3 11.18 19.80 65.92
N THR A 4 10.80 20.47 64.83
CA THR A 4 10.04 21.74 64.93
C THR A 4 9.15 21.92 63.69
N ASP A 5 7.84 21.91 63.94
CA ASP A 5 6.76 22.44 63.10
C ASP A 5 6.78 23.97 63.05
N THR A 6 6.23 24.55 61.99
CA THR A 6 5.35 25.75 62.14
C THR A 6 4.39 25.84 60.96
N GLY A 7 3.09 25.68 61.25
CA GLY A 7 1.95 26.16 60.43
C GLY A 7 1.92 27.71 60.36
N SER A 8 0.96 28.38 59.72
CA SER A 8 -0.47 28.09 59.56
C SER A 8 -1.07 28.99 58.45
N ASP A 9 -2.09 28.42 57.78
CA ASP A 9 -3.43 28.96 57.45
C ASP A 9 -3.62 30.34 56.75
N ASP A 10 -4.34 30.33 55.60
CA ASP A 10 -5.73 30.86 55.56
C ASP A 10 -6.44 30.63 54.20
N ASN A 11 -7.40 29.70 54.23
CA ASN A 11 -8.78 29.78 53.77
C ASN A 11 -9.21 30.94 52.83
N THR A 12 -9.69 30.63 51.61
CA THR A 12 -10.96 31.22 51.09
C THR A 12 -11.60 30.35 50.01
N THR A 13 -12.79 29.85 50.34
CA THR A 13 -13.85 29.31 49.48
C THR A 13 -14.31 30.31 48.41
N ASN A 14 -14.70 29.84 47.21
CA ASN A 14 -15.87 30.34 46.48
C ASN A 14 -16.27 29.44 45.29
N ASN A 15 -17.37 28.70 45.49
CA ASN A 15 -18.53 28.48 44.62
C ASN A 15 -18.38 28.31 43.09
N GLU A 16 -18.83 27.13 42.65
CA GLU A 16 -19.47 26.81 41.36
C GLU A 16 -20.55 27.82 40.94
N PRO A 17 -20.88 27.86 39.64
CA PRO A 17 -22.10 27.18 39.23
C PRO A 17 -21.97 26.32 37.97
N GLN A 18 -22.63 25.15 38.04
CA GLN A 18 -23.10 24.37 36.91
C GLN A 18 -23.89 25.22 35.90
N GLY A 19 -23.65 24.96 34.62
CA GLY A 19 -24.53 25.32 33.52
C GLY A 19 -24.64 24.15 32.53
N GLU A 20 -25.68 23.34 32.67
CA GLU A 20 -26.24 22.54 31.57
C GLU A 20 -26.67 23.47 30.42
N SER A 21 -26.45 23.06 29.17
CA SER A 21 -27.50 23.03 28.12
C SER A 21 -26.91 22.78 26.73
N SER A 22 -27.66 21.98 25.96
CA SER A 22 -27.77 21.97 24.50
C SER A 22 -26.76 21.17 23.67
N ARG A 23 -27.07 19.86 23.60
CA ARG A 23 -27.56 19.18 22.38
C ARG A 23 -27.53 20.05 21.11
N ASN A 24 -26.65 19.72 20.17
CA ASN A 24 -26.84 20.07 18.76
C ASN A 24 -26.48 18.87 17.88
N ASP A 25 -27.53 18.18 17.45
CA ASP A 25 -27.54 17.19 16.39
C ASP A 25 -27.27 17.89 15.04
N ASN A 26 -26.03 17.86 14.55
CA ASN A 26 -25.74 18.26 13.16
C ASN A 26 -25.62 17.03 12.27
N ARG A 27 -26.78 16.59 11.76
CA ARG A 27 -26.90 15.74 10.57
C ARG A 27 -26.33 16.50 9.36
N THR A 28 -25.07 16.24 9.02
CA THR A 28 -24.51 16.68 7.73
C THR A 28 -25.13 15.84 6.62
N ARG A 29 -26.08 16.43 5.89
CA ARG A 29 -26.59 15.88 4.63
C ARG A 29 -25.52 16.04 3.57
N VAL A 30 -24.91 14.94 3.15
CA VAL A 30 -23.98 14.92 2.01
C VAL A 30 -24.81 15.04 0.73
N LEU A 31 -24.73 16.19 0.07
CA LEU A 31 -25.21 16.39 -1.30
C LEU A 31 -24.11 15.89 -2.26
N ILE A 32 -24.34 14.74 -2.89
CA ILE A 32 -23.50 14.25 -3.98
C ILE A 32 -23.89 15.02 -5.24
N ALA A 33 -23.06 15.98 -5.64
CA ALA A 33 -23.17 16.62 -6.95
C ALA A 33 -22.44 15.74 -7.99
N SER A 34 -23.22 14.97 -8.74
CA SER A 34 -22.77 14.22 -9.91
C SER A 34 -22.50 15.18 -11.08
N ILE A 35 -21.22 15.39 -11.39
CA ILE A 35 -20.81 16.08 -12.62
C ILE A 35 -20.50 15.00 -13.66
N GLY A 36 -21.45 14.83 -14.58
CA GLY A 36 -21.24 14.08 -15.81
C GLY A 36 -20.31 14.83 -16.76
N GLY A 37 -19.38 14.09 -17.37
CA GLY A 37 -18.51 14.59 -18.42
C GLY A 37 -18.27 13.47 -19.44
N LEU A 38 -19.04 13.52 -20.53
CA LEU A 38 -18.80 12.74 -21.75
C LEU A 38 -17.52 13.23 -22.42
N ALA A 39 -16.63 12.31 -22.77
CA ALA A 39 -15.63 12.54 -23.81
C ALA A 39 -15.52 11.28 -24.67
N ALA A 40 -16.17 11.33 -25.83
CA ALA A 40 -15.96 10.41 -26.93
C ALA A 40 -14.64 10.78 -27.63
N VAL A 41 -13.79 9.79 -27.88
CA VAL A 41 -12.69 9.95 -28.84
C VAL A 41 -12.80 8.84 -29.88
N ALA A 42 -13.13 9.28 -31.10
CA ALA A 42 -13.08 8.50 -32.32
C ALA A 42 -11.69 8.65 -32.96
N ALA A 43 -11.13 7.55 -33.45
CA ALA A 43 -10.11 7.52 -34.50
C ALA A 43 -10.24 6.16 -35.20
N ALA A 44 -11.01 6.05 -36.29
CA ALA A 44 -10.63 6.35 -37.67
C ALA A 44 -9.51 5.42 -38.17
N GLY A 45 -9.89 4.44 -39.00
CA GLY A 45 -9.01 3.49 -39.62
C GLY A 45 -8.27 4.03 -40.85
N VAL A 46 -7.34 3.22 -41.34
CA VAL A 46 -6.82 3.25 -42.70
C VAL A 46 -6.69 1.80 -43.15
N GLY A 47 -7.33 1.48 -44.27
CA GLY A 47 -7.12 0.22 -45.01
C GLY A 47 -6.22 0.42 -46.22
N ALA A 48 -5.67 -0.69 -46.72
CA ALA A 48 -5.30 -0.96 -48.11
C ALA A 48 -4.87 -2.46 -48.17
N TRP A 49 -5.61 -3.38 -48.79
CA TRP A 49 -5.70 -3.69 -50.23
C TRP A 49 -4.35 -4.04 -50.89
N LEU A 50 -4.11 -5.32 -51.23
CA LEU A 50 -4.19 -5.87 -52.60
C LEU A 50 -3.65 -7.31 -52.70
N ALA A 51 -4.41 -8.11 -53.44
CA ALA A 51 -4.06 -9.45 -53.91
C ALA A 51 -3.27 -9.39 -55.24
N GLN A 52 -2.38 -10.36 -55.43
CA GLN A 52 -1.80 -10.87 -56.69
C GLN A 52 -1.03 -12.15 -56.25
N GLY A 53 -1.31 -13.38 -56.68
CA GLY A 53 -1.66 -13.87 -58.01
C GLY A 53 -0.41 -14.55 -58.60
N GLY A 54 -0.41 -15.87 -58.75
CA GLY A 54 0.66 -16.57 -59.48
C GLY A 54 0.78 -18.07 -59.18
N ASP A 55 0.10 -18.90 -59.98
CA ASP A 55 0.33 -20.34 -60.12
C ASP A 55 1.68 -20.64 -60.78
N GLY A 56 2.35 -21.71 -60.33
CA GLY A 56 3.55 -22.25 -60.97
C GLY A 56 3.84 -23.68 -60.53
N HIS A 57 3.49 -24.65 -61.39
CA HIS A 57 3.77 -26.08 -61.24
C HIS A 57 5.26 -26.42 -61.44
N GLY A 58 5.81 -27.35 -60.65
CA GLY A 58 7.02 -28.11 -61.00
C GLY A 58 7.56 -28.98 -59.85
N PRO A 59 8.11 -30.20 -60.10
CA PRO A 59 7.87 -31.36 -59.24
C PRO A 59 9.09 -31.94 -58.50
N THR A 60 8.77 -32.75 -57.48
CA THR A 60 9.49 -33.93 -56.93
C THR A 60 10.98 -33.86 -56.60
N THR A 61 11.29 -34.01 -55.31
CA THR A 61 12.14 -35.12 -54.81
C THR A 61 11.72 -35.49 -53.39
N SER A 62 11.22 -36.71 -53.24
CA SER A 62 10.92 -37.34 -51.95
C SER A 62 12.22 -37.65 -51.22
N SER A 63 12.34 -37.20 -49.97
CA SER A 63 13.23 -37.80 -48.99
C SER A 63 12.41 -38.11 -47.75
N SER A 64 12.17 -39.41 -47.59
CA SER A 64 11.61 -40.06 -46.42
C SER A 64 12.46 -39.80 -45.19
N VAL A 65 11.90 -39.13 -44.19
CA VAL A 65 12.40 -39.17 -42.81
C VAL A 65 11.23 -39.50 -41.90
N SER A 66 11.40 -40.60 -41.18
CA SER A 66 10.47 -41.16 -40.21
C SER A 66 10.04 -40.13 -39.16
N ALA A 67 8.73 -39.91 -39.01
CA ALA A 67 8.15 -39.52 -37.73
C ALA A 67 7.96 -40.82 -36.93
N PRO A 68 8.27 -40.85 -35.61
CA PRO A 68 7.25 -40.39 -34.66
C PRO A 68 7.79 -39.81 -33.34
N VAL A 69 6.82 -39.28 -32.57
CA VAL A 69 6.86 -38.82 -31.18
C VAL A 69 7.30 -37.37 -31.00
N GLU A 70 6.40 -36.46 -31.36
CA GLU A 70 6.33 -35.17 -30.65
C GLU A 70 6.06 -35.46 -29.16
N PRO A 71 6.87 -34.91 -28.23
CA PRO A 71 6.44 -34.84 -26.85
C PRO A 71 5.18 -33.97 -26.83
N ARG A 72 4.10 -34.52 -26.28
CA ARG A 72 2.91 -33.77 -25.87
C ARG A 72 3.39 -32.49 -25.23
N ALA A 73 3.22 -31.37 -25.93
CA ALA A 73 3.23 -30.07 -25.31
C ALA A 73 2.06 -30.11 -24.33
N GLU A 74 2.36 -30.36 -23.05
CA GLU A 74 1.49 -29.99 -21.95
C GLU A 74 1.25 -28.50 -22.12
N THR A 75 0.15 -28.18 -22.79
CA THR A 75 -0.44 -26.87 -22.75
C THR A 75 -1.03 -26.78 -21.35
N SER A 76 -0.14 -26.59 -20.37
CA SER A 76 -0.51 -26.07 -19.07
C SER A 76 -1.00 -24.65 -19.35
N SER A 77 -2.28 -24.56 -19.67
CA SER A 77 -3.11 -23.37 -19.52
C SER A 77 -3.27 -23.05 -18.02
N GLY A 78 -2.20 -23.17 -17.25
CA GLY A 78 -2.11 -22.60 -15.93
C GLY A 78 -1.98 -21.11 -16.16
N THR A 79 -3.00 -20.36 -15.78
CA THR A 79 -2.94 -18.90 -15.70
C THR A 79 -1.63 -18.55 -15.00
N GLN A 80 -0.65 -18.09 -15.77
CA GLN A 80 0.67 -17.77 -15.27
C GLN A 80 0.47 -16.64 -14.26
N ASP A 81 0.83 -16.87 -13.00
CA ASP A 81 0.76 -15.85 -11.95
C ASP A 81 1.61 -14.66 -12.42
N PRO A 82 0.99 -13.53 -12.82
CA PRO A 82 1.73 -12.45 -13.49
C PRO A 82 2.72 -11.78 -12.54
N CYS A 83 2.58 -12.00 -11.23
CA CYS A 83 3.41 -11.42 -10.19
C CYS A 83 4.37 -12.45 -9.57
N ASP A 84 4.39 -13.70 -10.06
CA ASP A 84 5.24 -14.80 -9.59
C ASP A 84 5.17 -15.05 -8.07
N LEU A 85 4.06 -14.66 -7.41
CA LEU A 85 3.89 -14.73 -5.95
C LEU A 85 3.90 -16.18 -5.46
N GLN A 86 3.42 -17.12 -6.28
CA GLN A 86 3.43 -18.55 -5.97
C GLN A 86 4.84 -19.20 -6.06
N ARG A 87 5.81 -18.51 -6.67
CA ARG A 87 7.18 -19.01 -6.86
C ARG A 87 8.19 -18.31 -5.94
N LEU A 88 7.69 -17.49 -5.00
CA LEU A 88 8.53 -16.89 -3.97
C LEU A 88 9.16 -17.97 -3.09
N ALA A 89 10.37 -17.70 -2.59
CA ALA A 89 11.08 -18.58 -1.68
C ALA A 89 10.36 -18.68 -0.31
N ASP A 90 10.63 -19.74 0.44
CA ASP A 90 10.01 -20.02 1.76
C ASP A 90 10.23 -18.90 2.80
N SER A 91 11.19 -17.99 2.58
CA SER A 91 11.41 -16.82 3.43
C SER A 91 10.33 -15.73 3.26
N TRP A 92 9.53 -15.80 2.20
CA TRP A 92 8.40 -14.92 1.96
C TRP A 92 7.14 -15.49 2.60
N ASN A 93 6.45 -14.65 3.36
CA ASN A 93 5.25 -15.05 4.08
C ASN A 93 4.12 -14.07 3.82
N GLN A 94 2.89 -14.57 3.79
CA GLN A 94 1.72 -13.71 3.78
C GLN A 94 1.48 -13.16 5.20
N PRO A 95 1.37 -11.83 5.38
CA PRO A 95 1.11 -11.25 6.69
C PRO A 95 -0.22 -11.74 7.29
N PRO A 96 -0.24 -12.13 8.58
CA PRO A 96 -1.44 -12.69 9.21
C PRO A 96 -2.56 -11.65 9.40
N SER A 97 -2.21 -10.38 9.57
CA SER A 97 -3.14 -9.28 9.81
C SER A 97 -3.33 -8.43 8.56
N GLN A 98 -3.79 -9.04 7.46
CA GLN A 98 -4.09 -8.32 6.22
C GLN A 98 -5.57 -7.90 6.19
N ARG A 99 -5.83 -6.60 5.97
CA ARG A 99 -7.18 -6.06 5.77
C ARG A 99 -7.20 -5.21 4.51
N TYR A 100 -8.29 -5.26 3.76
CA TYR A 100 -8.47 -4.45 2.56
C TYR A 100 -9.88 -3.88 2.47
N ASN A 101 -10.03 -2.86 1.63
CA ASN A 101 -11.30 -2.21 1.39
C ASN A 101 -12.17 -3.03 0.44
N GLU A 102 -13.07 -3.84 0.99
CA GLU A 102 -13.95 -4.73 0.23
C GLU A 102 -14.77 -4.00 -0.85
N THR A 103 -15.12 -2.72 -0.64
CA THR A 103 -15.87 -1.94 -1.64
C THR A 103 -15.02 -1.62 -2.87
N LEU A 104 -13.73 -1.30 -2.68
CA LEU A 104 -12.80 -1.07 -3.80
C LEU A 104 -12.55 -2.35 -4.62
N PHE A 105 -12.63 -3.52 -3.97
CA PHE A 105 -12.35 -4.81 -4.59
C PHE A 105 -13.59 -5.66 -4.88
N ALA A 106 -14.81 -5.11 -4.77
CA ALA A 106 -16.05 -5.89 -4.86
C ALA A 106 -16.23 -6.69 -6.18
N ASN A 107 -15.59 -6.24 -7.26
CA ASN A 107 -15.61 -6.89 -8.58
C ASN A 107 -14.22 -7.37 -9.04
N HIS A 108 -13.30 -7.52 -8.09
CA HIS A 108 -11.91 -7.88 -8.32
C HIS A 108 -11.50 -9.03 -7.40
N ASP A 109 -10.43 -9.73 -7.78
CA ASP A 109 -9.81 -10.69 -6.86
C ASP A 109 -9.30 -9.96 -5.62
N ALA A 110 -9.38 -10.65 -4.47
CA ALA A 110 -8.85 -10.11 -3.22
C ALA A 110 -7.34 -9.81 -3.38
N PRO A 111 -6.86 -8.64 -2.90
CA PRO A 111 -5.46 -8.31 -3.00
C PRO A 111 -4.62 -9.30 -2.20
N ARG A 112 -3.42 -9.62 -2.68
CA ARG A 112 -2.46 -10.52 -2.03
C ARG A 112 -1.16 -9.78 -1.78
N VAL A 113 -0.58 -10.00 -0.61
CA VAL A 113 0.72 -9.42 -0.23
C VAL A 113 1.56 -10.49 0.44
N TYR A 114 2.84 -10.48 0.11
CA TYR A 114 3.88 -11.28 0.71
C TYR A 114 4.98 -10.34 1.17
N THR A 115 5.56 -10.67 2.32
CA THR A 115 6.63 -9.91 2.93
C THR A 115 7.79 -10.82 3.28
N GLN A 116 8.99 -10.29 3.17
CA GLN A 116 10.21 -10.92 3.65
C GLN A 116 10.92 -9.94 4.58
N VAL A 117 11.32 -10.41 5.75
CA VAL A 117 12.24 -9.68 6.63
C VAL A 117 13.63 -10.30 6.45
N GLY A 118 14.60 -9.46 6.14
CA GLY A 118 15.99 -9.83 5.94
C GLY A 118 16.94 -8.83 6.60
N GLY A 119 18.19 -8.82 6.15
CA GLY A 119 19.23 -7.96 6.72
C GLY A 119 19.80 -8.47 8.05
N PRO A 120 20.81 -7.79 8.60
CA PRO A 120 21.31 -8.10 9.95
C PRO A 120 20.22 -7.76 10.99
N ALA A 121 20.17 -8.52 12.09
CA ALA A 121 19.16 -8.34 13.12
C ALA A 121 19.03 -6.88 13.63
N ARG A 122 20.18 -6.20 13.80
CA ARG A 122 20.24 -4.78 14.20
C ARG A 122 19.88 -3.77 13.12
N SER A 123 19.69 -4.17 11.87
CA SER A 123 19.27 -3.26 10.80
C SER A 123 18.44 -4.07 9.82
N PRO A 124 17.24 -4.52 10.24
CA PRO A 124 16.40 -5.36 9.41
C PRO A 124 15.94 -4.56 8.18
N GLU A 125 15.76 -5.29 7.10
CA GLU A 125 15.21 -4.78 5.85
C GLU A 125 13.92 -5.54 5.56
N ILE A 126 12.89 -4.84 5.12
CA ILE A 126 11.62 -5.44 4.73
C ILE A 126 11.48 -5.30 3.22
N SER A 127 11.19 -6.42 2.57
CA SER A 127 10.76 -6.44 1.17
C SER A 127 9.30 -6.86 1.10
N VAL A 128 8.56 -6.21 0.22
CA VAL A 128 7.12 -6.41 0.02
C VAL A 128 6.85 -6.67 -1.45
N LYS A 129 6.06 -7.70 -1.73
CA LYS A 129 5.52 -8.00 -3.06
C LYS A 129 4.03 -8.20 -2.95
N GLY A 130 3.29 -7.70 -3.93
CA GLY A 130 1.85 -7.86 -3.92
C GLY A 130 1.23 -7.84 -5.29
N GLN A 131 -0.03 -8.26 -5.29
CA GLN A 131 -0.91 -8.18 -6.43
C GLN A 131 -2.23 -7.57 -6.00
N MET A 132 -2.67 -6.53 -6.70
CA MET A 132 -3.99 -5.95 -6.53
C MET A 132 -4.55 -5.53 -7.88
N SER A 133 -5.81 -5.88 -8.15
CA SER A 133 -6.52 -5.35 -9.31
C SER A 133 -7.25 -4.07 -8.92
N LEU A 134 -6.47 -2.99 -8.79
CA LEU A 134 -6.98 -1.67 -8.43
C LEU A 134 -6.86 -0.72 -9.61
N ASN A 135 -7.97 -0.13 -10.03
CA ASN A 135 -7.93 1.01 -10.93
C ASN A 135 -7.69 2.29 -10.12
N ILE A 136 -6.53 2.92 -10.27
CA ILE A 136 -6.19 4.18 -9.59
C ILE A 136 -6.97 5.32 -10.27
N PRO A 137 -7.90 5.99 -9.58
CA PRO A 137 -8.67 7.08 -10.17
C PRO A 137 -7.78 8.23 -10.65
N ALA A 138 -8.21 8.91 -11.72
CA ALA A 138 -7.51 10.11 -12.21
C ALA A 138 -7.42 11.17 -11.10
N GLY A 139 -6.24 11.78 -10.95
CA GLY A 139 -5.97 12.76 -9.89
C GLY A 139 -5.70 12.15 -8.51
N GLN A 140 -5.58 10.82 -8.41
CA GLN A 140 -5.10 10.14 -7.21
C GLN A 140 -3.76 9.46 -7.45
N VAL A 141 -3.02 9.27 -6.36
CA VAL A 141 -1.73 8.58 -6.35
C VAL A 141 -1.79 7.54 -5.24
N LEU A 142 -1.40 6.30 -5.56
CA LEU A 142 -1.27 5.23 -4.58
C LEU A 142 0.07 5.37 -3.86
N TYR A 143 0.05 5.35 -2.54
CA TYR A 143 1.24 5.40 -1.70
C TYR A 143 1.30 4.21 -0.76
N LEU A 144 2.50 3.68 -0.57
CA LEU A 144 2.83 2.85 0.58
C LEU A 144 3.28 3.77 1.72
N VAL A 145 2.68 3.57 2.88
CA VAL A 145 2.93 4.36 4.09
C VAL A 145 3.29 3.40 5.20
N THR A 146 4.38 3.64 5.90
CA THR A 146 4.75 2.85 7.08
C THR A 146 4.29 3.55 8.35
N ARG A 147 3.94 2.75 9.34
CA ARG A 147 3.62 3.19 10.69
C ARG A 147 4.21 2.19 11.69
N PRO A 148 5.32 2.55 12.36
CA PRO A 148 5.86 1.77 13.46
C PRO A 148 4.80 1.59 14.56
N ASP A 149 4.62 0.36 15.02
CA ASP A 149 3.63 0.02 16.05
C ASP A 149 4.07 0.61 17.41
N PRO A 150 3.28 1.53 18.01
CA PRO A 150 3.63 2.14 19.30
C PRO A 150 3.68 1.14 20.46
N ASP A 151 3.09 -0.05 20.31
CA ASP A 151 3.12 -1.09 21.35
C ASP A 151 4.34 -2.02 21.21
N SER A 152 5.03 -1.98 20.06
CA SER A 152 6.28 -2.70 19.82
C SER A 152 7.49 -1.93 20.37
N LYS A 153 8.60 -2.62 20.65
CA LYS A 153 9.80 -2.03 21.25
C LYS A 153 11.07 -2.49 20.55
N ASP A 154 12.01 -1.57 20.43
CA ASP A 154 13.35 -1.85 19.91
C ASP A 154 14.24 -2.60 20.93
N GLU A 155 15.48 -2.92 20.55
CA GLU A 155 16.43 -3.64 21.44
C GLU A 155 16.76 -2.87 22.73
N TYR A 156 16.50 -1.56 22.77
CA TYR A 156 16.74 -0.66 23.90
C TYR A 156 15.47 -0.36 24.70
N GLY A 157 14.31 -0.89 24.29
CA GLY A 157 13.02 -0.67 24.93
C GLY A 157 12.31 0.61 24.52
N HIS A 158 12.78 1.33 23.50
CA HIS A 158 12.07 2.48 22.94
C HIS A 158 10.85 2.00 22.13
N PRO A 159 9.68 2.64 22.28
CA PRO A 159 8.49 2.27 21.53
C PRO A 159 8.58 2.74 20.08
N GLY A 160 7.81 2.09 19.20
CA GLY A 160 7.55 2.63 17.85
C GLY A 160 6.92 4.03 17.93
N SER A 161 7.21 4.89 16.95
CA SER A 161 6.74 6.28 17.01
C SER A 161 5.23 6.43 16.85
N GLY A 162 4.54 5.43 16.26
CA GLY A 162 3.11 5.51 15.95
C GLY A 162 2.74 6.53 14.88
N ARG A 163 3.73 7.19 14.28
CA ARG A 163 3.59 8.21 13.23
C ARG A 163 3.52 7.58 11.84
N PHE A 164 3.01 8.35 10.88
CA PHE A 164 2.84 7.91 9.50
C PHE A 164 3.96 8.46 8.62
N TYR A 165 4.64 7.58 7.90
CA TYR A 165 5.75 7.92 7.03
C TYR A 165 5.41 7.51 5.59
N PRO A 166 4.89 8.43 4.76
CA PRO A 166 4.67 8.15 3.35
C PRO A 166 5.99 7.85 2.62
N GLY A 167 6.02 6.71 1.94
CA GLY A 167 7.15 6.25 1.15
C GLY A 167 7.20 6.89 -0.24
N THR A 168 7.43 6.07 -1.24
CA THR A 168 7.33 6.44 -2.66
C THR A 168 5.94 6.07 -3.21
N PRO A 169 5.49 6.75 -4.28
CA PRO A 169 4.31 6.31 -5.01
C PRO A 169 4.46 4.86 -5.49
N VAL A 170 3.41 4.06 -5.30
CA VAL A 170 3.31 2.71 -5.83
C VAL A 170 2.61 2.76 -7.18
N SER A 171 3.19 2.14 -8.19
CA SER A 171 2.60 2.04 -9.53
C SER A 171 2.46 0.57 -9.93
N PRO A 172 1.30 -0.07 -9.64
CA PRO A 172 1.07 -1.44 -10.04
C PRO A 172 1.18 -1.61 -11.56
N THR A 173 1.70 -2.76 -12.01
CA THR A 173 1.73 -3.12 -13.42
C THR A 173 0.32 -3.38 -13.96
N SER A 174 0.19 -3.62 -15.27
CA SER A 174 -1.08 -4.04 -15.88
C SER A 174 -1.63 -5.35 -15.29
N GLY A 175 -0.76 -6.23 -14.77
CA GLY A 175 -1.13 -7.44 -14.04
C GLY A 175 -1.48 -7.19 -12.57
N GLY A 176 -1.46 -5.93 -12.12
CA GLY A 176 -1.70 -5.54 -10.74
C GLY A 176 -0.51 -5.78 -9.81
N CYS A 177 0.66 -6.11 -10.35
CA CYS A 177 1.84 -6.44 -9.57
C CYS A 177 2.54 -5.19 -9.06
N TRP A 178 2.99 -5.21 -7.82
CA TRP A 178 3.78 -4.14 -7.24
C TRP A 178 4.77 -4.71 -6.24
N GLU A 179 5.87 -3.99 -6.04
CA GLU A 179 6.92 -4.37 -5.10
C GLU A 179 7.58 -3.14 -4.48
N ASP A 180 8.10 -3.34 -3.27
CA ASP A 180 8.97 -2.41 -2.55
C ASP A 180 10.08 -3.27 -1.94
N ASP A 181 11.29 -3.19 -2.51
CA ASP A 181 12.40 -4.06 -2.16
C ASP A 181 13.39 -3.38 -1.21
N ASN A 182 13.85 -4.13 -0.21
CA ASN A 182 14.93 -3.76 0.71
C ASN A 182 14.68 -2.41 1.41
N HIS A 183 13.47 -2.20 1.89
CA HIS A 183 13.13 -1.05 2.72
C HIS A 183 13.87 -1.17 4.06
N SER A 184 14.84 -0.30 4.30
CA SER A 184 15.50 -0.24 5.59
C SER A 184 14.50 0.16 6.67
N VAL A 185 14.37 -0.67 7.69
CA VAL A 185 13.54 -0.35 8.84
C VAL A 185 14.33 0.61 9.72
N GLY A 186 13.84 1.84 9.84
CA GLY A 186 14.33 2.83 10.81
C GLY A 186 15.86 2.98 10.91
N TYR A 187 16.41 2.60 12.06
CA TYR A 187 17.79 2.89 12.49
C TYR A 187 18.50 1.65 13.04
N PRO A 188 19.85 1.66 13.18
CA PRO A 188 20.56 0.57 13.82
C PRO A 188 20.08 0.31 15.27
N GLY A 189 19.60 -0.90 15.54
CA GLY A 189 19.03 -1.36 16.81
C GLY A 189 17.50 -1.41 16.84
N VAL A 190 16.83 -1.13 15.72
CA VAL A 190 15.36 -1.15 15.59
C VAL A 190 14.72 -2.55 15.69
N GLU A 191 15.52 -3.60 15.86
CA GLU A 191 15.04 -4.98 16.03
C GLU A 191 13.94 -5.06 17.10
N GLY A 192 12.81 -5.69 16.78
CA GLY A 192 11.65 -5.78 17.67
C GLY A 192 10.55 -4.76 17.39
N ILE A 193 10.85 -3.69 16.64
CA ILE A 193 9.82 -2.78 16.15
C ILE A 193 9.05 -3.44 15.01
N SER A 194 7.75 -3.59 15.21
CA SER A 194 6.84 -4.04 14.15
C SER A 194 6.31 -2.85 13.38
N GLU A 195 5.97 -3.04 12.11
CA GLU A 195 5.42 -2.00 11.25
C GLU A 195 4.05 -2.39 10.69
N THR A 196 3.14 -1.42 10.70
CA THR A 196 1.94 -1.49 9.86
C THR A 196 2.20 -0.75 8.56
N TYR A 197 2.07 -1.47 7.46
CA TYR A 197 2.06 -0.89 6.13
C TYR A 197 0.62 -0.55 5.74
N LEU A 198 0.44 0.65 5.19
CA LEU A 198 -0.84 1.12 4.66
C LEU A 198 -0.66 1.49 3.19
N LEU A 199 -1.44 0.87 2.33
CA LEU A 199 -1.65 1.33 0.96
C LEU A 199 -2.84 2.28 0.95
N VAL A 200 -2.60 3.51 0.49
CA VAL A 200 -3.61 4.57 0.50
C VAL A 200 -3.63 5.30 -0.84
N LEU A 201 -4.83 5.61 -1.33
CA LEU A 201 -5.02 6.52 -2.45
C LEU A 201 -5.13 7.95 -1.90
N VAL A 202 -4.29 8.85 -2.38
CA VAL A 202 -4.23 10.24 -1.94
C VAL A 202 -4.43 11.16 -3.14
N GLY A 203 -5.11 12.30 -2.95
CA GLY A 203 -5.21 13.34 -3.98
C GLY A 203 -3.84 13.82 -4.45
N SER A 204 -3.66 14.03 -5.75
CA SER A 204 -2.36 14.38 -6.35
C SER A 204 -1.74 15.66 -5.78
N ASP A 205 -2.56 16.60 -5.35
CA ASP A 205 -2.16 17.86 -4.70
C ASP A 205 -1.52 17.63 -3.32
N GLN A 206 -2.05 16.70 -2.52
CA GLN A 206 -1.50 16.33 -1.22
C GLN A 206 -0.30 15.39 -1.38
N ALA A 207 -0.40 14.42 -2.28
CA ALA A 207 0.66 13.50 -2.64
C ALA A 207 1.95 14.22 -3.07
N ALA A 208 1.84 15.35 -3.78
CA ALA A 208 3.00 16.15 -4.20
C ALA A 208 3.78 16.77 -3.02
N LYS A 209 3.16 16.88 -1.83
CA LYS A 209 3.80 17.47 -0.63
C LYS A 209 4.67 16.46 0.12
N PHE A 210 4.33 15.18 0.08
CA PHE A 210 5.04 14.15 0.87
C PHE A 210 6.56 14.14 0.67
N PRO A 211 7.09 14.23 -0.57
CA PRO A 211 8.55 14.26 -0.77
C PRO A 211 9.21 15.55 -0.26
N ALA A 212 8.47 16.68 -0.23
CA ALA A 212 8.97 17.95 0.28
C ALA A 212 8.99 17.94 1.81
N ASP A 213 7.90 17.46 2.43
CA ASP A 213 7.80 17.34 3.89
C ASP A 213 8.90 16.43 4.44
N ARG A 214 9.18 15.29 3.79
CA ARG A 214 10.29 14.38 4.18
C ARG A 214 11.68 15.02 4.16
N LYS A 215 11.88 16.07 3.36
CA LYS A 215 13.16 16.78 3.27
C LYS A 215 13.25 17.95 4.26
N ALA A 216 12.18 18.26 4.98
CA ALA A 216 12.19 19.31 5.99
C ALA A 216 13.06 18.89 7.18
N GLN A 217 13.80 19.85 7.75
CA GLN A 217 14.80 19.60 8.79
C GLN A 217 14.22 18.97 10.07
N ASP A 218 12.95 19.26 10.38
CA ASP A 218 12.26 18.77 11.58
C ASP A 218 11.16 17.75 11.26
N TRP A 219 11.26 17.06 10.11
CA TRP A 219 10.27 16.08 9.72
C TRP A 219 10.42 14.79 10.52
N ASP A 220 9.40 14.49 11.29
CA ASP A 220 9.29 13.26 12.09
C ASP A 220 8.13 12.38 11.61
N GLY A 221 7.65 12.57 10.37
CA GLY A 221 6.42 11.93 9.89
C GLY A 221 5.14 12.61 10.40
N TYR A 222 3.99 12.20 9.89
CA TYR A 222 2.70 12.79 10.25
C TYR A 222 2.19 12.22 11.57
N SER A 223 1.70 13.10 12.45
CA SER A 223 0.94 12.67 13.63
C SER A 223 -0.38 12.01 13.20
N ALA A 224 -1.07 11.35 14.13
CA ALA A 224 -2.39 10.79 13.85
C ALA A 224 -3.41 11.86 13.44
N ASP A 225 -3.33 13.05 14.03
CA ASP A 225 -4.24 14.16 13.71
C ASP A 225 -3.92 14.76 12.33
N ASP A 226 -2.65 15.00 12.03
CA ASP A 226 -2.25 15.47 10.69
C ASP A 226 -2.65 14.45 9.62
N TRP A 227 -2.40 13.16 9.88
CA TRP A 227 -2.76 12.08 8.96
C TRP A 227 -4.26 12.02 8.68
N ARG A 228 -5.11 12.31 9.66
CA ARG A 228 -6.58 12.37 9.50
C ARG A 228 -7.03 13.53 8.61
N THR A 229 -6.29 14.63 8.56
CA THR A 229 -6.62 15.78 7.69
C THR A 229 -6.36 15.49 6.21
N ILE A 230 -5.51 14.51 5.90
CA ILE A 230 -5.24 14.10 4.52
C ILE A 230 -6.47 13.39 3.98
N THR A 231 -7.02 13.94 2.90
CA THR A 231 -8.08 13.28 2.11
C THR A 231 -7.48 12.08 1.40
N LYS A 232 -7.87 10.89 1.86
CA LYS A 232 -7.36 9.61 1.36
C LYS A 232 -8.43 8.52 1.41
N ILE A 233 -8.18 7.46 0.66
CA ILE A 233 -8.94 6.21 0.73
C ILE A 233 -7.97 5.11 1.14
N ASP A 234 -8.26 4.43 2.25
CA ASP A 234 -7.49 3.27 2.67
C ASP A 234 -7.80 2.11 1.71
N VAL A 235 -6.77 1.59 1.04
CA VAL A 235 -6.88 0.48 0.09
C VAL A 235 -6.70 -0.83 0.83
N MET A 236 -5.58 -0.96 1.54
CA MET A 236 -5.28 -2.10 2.38
C MET A 236 -4.24 -1.77 3.44
N ASN A 237 -4.18 -2.59 4.48
CA ASN A 237 -3.12 -2.56 5.47
C ASN A 237 -2.70 -3.98 5.85
N PHE A 238 -1.45 -4.11 6.28
CA PHE A 238 -0.88 -5.35 6.77
C PHE A 238 0.22 -5.08 7.79
N HIS A 239 0.38 -6.01 8.71
CA HIS A 239 1.34 -5.90 9.82
C HIS A 239 2.55 -6.81 9.57
N VAL A 240 3.75 -6.28 9.74
CA VAL A 240 5.02 -7.00 9.59
C VAL A 240 5.79 -6.94 10.90
N SER A 241 6.09 -8.10 11.49
CA SER A 241 6.99 -8.23 12.63
C SER A 241 8.43 -8.27 12.12
N THR A 242 9.34 -7.52 12.74
CA THR A 242 10.79 -7.66 12.52
C THR A 242 11.47 -8.59 13.53
N ALA A 243 10.74 -9.00 14.58
CA ALA A 243 11.15 -10.03 15.54
C ALA A 243 10.77 -11.43 15.09
#